data_AF-A0A009QJ84-F1
#
_entry.id   AF-A0A009QJ84-F1
#
_cell.length_a   1.000
_cell.length_b   1.000
_cell.length_c   1.000
_cell.angle_alpha   90.00
_cell.angle_beta   90.00
_cell.angle_gamma   90.00
#
_symmetry.space_group_name_H-M   'P 1'
#
loop_
_entity.id
_entity.type
_entity.pdbx_description
1 polymer ?
#
loop_
_entity_poly.entity_id
_entity_poly.type
_entity_poly.pdbx_seq_one_letter_code
_entity_poly.pdbx_strand_id
1 'polypeptide(L)'
;ASARLDVKITSSEGKVEINSPNEIVLRAKESALRIDASGVTIITPQKFTAKAGQHLFTTGASETPTLPIFPNNVCWECLARRAAQRGAFINKGDGR
;
A
#
# COMPACT_ATOMS: atom_id res chain seq x y z
N ALA A 1 -0.02 19.47 29.25
CA ALA A 1 0.19 20.80 28.65
C ALA A 1 0.92 20.61 27.32
N SER A 2 0.48 21.27 26.24
CA SER A 2 1.14 21.24 24.93
C SER A 2 1.82 22.58 24.65
N ALA A 3 2.89 22.56 23.86
CA ALA A 3 3.50 23.78 23.37
C ALA A 3 2.49 24.55 22.49
N ARG A 4 2.45 25.88 22.65
CA ARG A 4 1.57 26.77 21.86
C ARG A 4 2.27 27.35 20.62
N LEU A 5 3.60 27.17 20.54
CA LEU A 5 4.49 27.68 19.52
C LEU A 5 5.52 26.58 19.17
N ASP A 6 6.61 26.94 18.52
CA ASP A 6 7.64 26.02 18.05
C ASP A 6 8.32 25.24 19.19
N VAL A 7 8.62 23.98 18.91
CA VAL A 7 9.41 23.09 19.78
C VAL A 7 10.67 22.68 19.04
N LYS A 8 11.83 23.01 19.60
CA LYS A 8 13.14 22.60 19.09
C LYS A 8 13.79 21.66 20.10
N ILE A 9 14.11 20.45 19.65
CA ILE A 9 14.90 19.46 20.40
C ILE A 9 16.27 19.42 19.74
N THR A 10 17.34 19.69 20.48
CA THR A 10 18.71 19.73 19.94
C THR A 10 19.69 19.24 21.00
N SER A 11 20.63 18.40 20.58
CA SER A 11 21.78 17.99 21.37
C SER A 11 23.04 18.58 20.72
N SER A 12 23.84 19.33 21.47
CA SER A 12 25.05 19.99 20.97
C SER A 12 26.26 19.06 20.89
N GLU A 13 26.32 18.06 21.76
CA GLU A 13 27.53 17.23 21.93
C GLU A 13 27.21 15.72 22.00
N GLY A 14 25.94 15.34 22.14
CA GLY A 14 25.51 13.95 22.33
C GLY A 14 24.37 13.51 21.41
N LYS A 15 23.54 12.58 21.89
CA LYS A 15 22.45 11.94 21.13
C LYS A 15 21.07 12.32 21.66
N VAL A 16 20.08 12.38 20.78
CA VAL A 16 18.65 12.40 21.14
C VAL A 16 18.09 11.02 20.85
N GLU A 17 17.59 10.33 21.88
CA GLU A 17 16.95 9.02 21.79
C GLU A 17 15.46 9.14 22.12
N ILE A 18 14.62 8.57 21.25
CA ILE A 18 13.17 8.48 21.45
C ILE A 18 12.82 7.00 21.39
N ASN A 19 12.41 6.44 22.53
CA ASN A 19 12.15 5.02 22.68
C ASN A 19 10.72 4.85 23.22
N SER A 20 9.99 3.91 22.64
CA SER A 20 8.64 3.55 23.07
C SER A 20 8.52 2.03 23.10
N PRO A 21 7.90 1.44 24.13
CA PRO A 21 7.66 0.00 24.19
C PRO A 21 6.61 -0.46 23.16
N ASN A 22 5.76 0.44 22.67
CA ASN A 22 4.63 0.10 21.82
C ASN A 22 4.79 0.69 20.41
N GLU A 23 4.75 2.01 20.30
CA GLU A 23 4.87 2.72 19.01
C GLU A 23 5.38 4.14 19.18
N ILE A 24 5.97 4.67 18.11
CA ILE A 24 6.33 6.10 17.96
C ILE A 24 5.60 6.63 16.73
N VAL A 25 4.82 7.71 16.90
CA VAL A 25 4.09 8.36 15.80
C VAL A 25 4.49 9.83 15.72
N LEU A 26 5.17 10.22 14.64
CA LEU A 26 5.45 11.61 14.30
C LEU A 26 4.36 12.09 13.34
N ARG A 27 3.37 12.83 13.87
CA ARG A 27 2.19 13.26 13.12
C ARG A 27 2.19 14.77 12.86
N ALA A 28 1.83 15.15 11.64
CA ALA A 28 1.51 16.52 11.26
C ALA A 28 0.22 16.50 10.43
N LYS A 29 -0.88 17.04 11.00
CA LYS A 29 -2.23 16.95 10.41
C LYS A 29 -2.58 15.50 10.06
N GLU A 30 -2.85 15.22 8.78
CA GLU A 30 -3.23 13.90 8.26
C GLU A 30 -2.04 13.02 7.87
N SER A 31 -0.82 13.55 7.88
CA SER A 31 0.39 12.79 7.54
C SER A 31 1.11 12.32 8.81
N ALA A 32 1.65 11.11 8.78
CA ALA A 32 2.39 10.55 9.91
C ALA A 32 3.53 9.63 9.47
N LEU A 33 4.60 9.60 10.27
CA LEU A 33 5.59 8.53 10.29
C LEU A 33 5.31 7.66 11.53
N ARG A 34 4.99 6.38 11.32
CA ARG A 34 4.73 5.42 12.40
C ARG A 34 5.87 4.40 12.45
N ILE A 35 6.38 4.15 13.64
CA ILE A 35 7.38 3.13 13.95
C ILE A 35 6.74 2.20 14.99
N ASP A 36 6.53 0.95 14.60
CA ASP A 36 5.89 -0.08 15.43
C ASP A 36 6.56 -1.46 15.18
N ALA A 37 6.01 -2.53 15.75
CA ALA A 37 6.53 -3.89 15.61
C ALA A 37 6.60 -4.39 14.15
N SER A 38 5.84 -3.80 13.23
CA SER A 38 5.81 -4.11 11.80
C SER A 38 6.89 -3.36 11.01
N GLY A 39 7.60 -2.42 11.64
CA GLY A 39 8.64 -1.59 11.02
C GLY A 39 8.24 -0.12 10.88
N VAL A 40 8.70 0.51 9.80
CA VAL A 40 8.51 1.96 9.55
C VAL A 40 7.47 2.17 8.45
N THR A 41 6.37 2.86 8.78
CA THR A 41 5.26 3.14 7.88
C THR A 41 5.11 4.64 7.63
N ILE A 42 4.99 5.04 6.37
CA ILE A 42 4.66 6.41 5.96
C ILE A 42 3.19 6.49 5.62
N ILE A 43 2.44 7.33 6.34
CA ILE A 43 0.99 7.54 6.17
C ILE A 43 0.80 8.94 5.62
N THR A 44 0.22 9.05 4.43
CA THR A 44 -0.14 10.33 3.81
C THR A 44 -1.33 10.15 2.87
N PRO A 45 -2.36 10.99 2.94
CA PRO A 45 -3.46 10.96 1.97
C PRO A 45 -3.04 11.49 0.58
N GLN A 46 -1.92 12.21 0.53
CA GLN A 46 -1.39 12.86 -0.67
C GLN A 46 -0.04 12.26 -1.07
N LYS A 47 0.58 12.81 -2.12
CA LYS A 47 1.84 12.33 -2.68
C LYS A 47 2.97 12.21 -1.64
N PHE A 48 3.56 11.02 -1.58
CA PHE A 48 4.88 10.82 -0.98
C PHE A 48 5.98 11.10 -2.02
N THR A 49 6.98 11.91 -1.66
CA THR A 49 8.11 12.23 -2.54
C THR A 49 9.43 11.90 -1.84
N ALA A 50 10.14 10.89 -2.34
CA ALA A 50 11.50 10.56 -1.92
C ALA A 50 12.46 10.90 -3.08
N LYS A 51 13.50 11.70 -2.81
CA LYS A 51 14.54 12.05 -3.79
C LYS A 51 15.79 11.24 -3.48
N ALA A 52 16.17 10.31 -4.36
CA ALA A 52 17.41 9.53 -4.24
C ALA A 52 18.09 9.39 -5.62
N GLY A 53 19.42 9.24 -5.63
CA GLY A 53 20.18 9.01 -6.87
C GLY A 53 19.89 7.66 -7.53
N GLN A 54 19.55 6.65 -6.72
CA GLN A 54 19.07 5.34 -7.16
C GLN A 54 18.05 4.83 -6.14
N HIS A 55 16.88 4.42 -6.59
CA HIS A 55 15.94 3.65 -5.78
C HIS A 55 16.17 2.17 -6.08
N LEU A 56 16.70 1.43 -5.11
CA LEU A 56 16.77 -0.03 -5.20
C LEU A 56 15.37 -0.60 -4.92
N PHE A 57 14.62 -0.90 -5.97
CA PHE A 57 13.41 -1.69 -5.86
C PHE A 57 13.80 -3.17 -5.94
N THR A 58 13.68 -3.88 -4.83
CA THR A 58 13.78 -5.35 -4.84
C THR A 58 12.65 -5.92 -5.68
N THR A 59 12.89 -7.05 -6.37
CA THR A 59 11.85 -7.73 -7.14
C THR A 59 10.66 -8.09 -6.24
N GLY A 60 9.45 -8.05 -6.80
CA GLY A 60 8.25 -8.48 -6.07
C GLY A 60 8.35 -9.93 -5.61
N ALA A 61 7.62 -10.28 -4.55
CA ALA A 61 7.45 -11.66 -4.15
C ALA A 61 6.72 -12.42 -5.26
N SER A 62 7.24 -13.61 -5.62
CA SER A 62 6.52 -14.52 -6.50
C SER A 62 5.51 -15.30 -5.66
N GLU A 63 4.31 -14.75 -5.56
CA GLU A 63 3.18 -15.45 -4.95
C GLU A 63 2.54 -16.37 -6.00
N THR A 64 2.20 -17.59 -5.62
CA THR A 64 1.42 -18.52 -6.45
C THR A 64 -0.05 -18.41 -6.02
N PRO A 65 -0.83 -17.48 -6.60
CA PRO A 65 -2.23 -17.35 -6.22
C PRO A 65 -2.94 -18.66 -6.55
N THR A 66 -3.71 -19.18 -5.60
CA THR A 66 -4.65 -20.27 -5.87
C THR A 66 -5.68 -19.75 -6.86
N LEU A 67 -5.58 -20.18 -8.12
CA LEU A 67 -6.56 -19.83 -9.14
C LEU A 67 -7.92 -20.43 -8.75
N PRO A 68 -9.02 -19.70 -8.92
CA PRO A 68 -10.34 -20.27 -8.72
C PRO A 68 -10.53 -21.43 -9.69
N ILE A 69 -11.12 -22.53 -9.20
CA ILE A 69 -11.46 -23.69 -10.02
C ILE A 69 -12.52 -23.23 -11.03
N PHE A 70 -12.15 -23.14 -12.30
CA PHE A 70 -13.14 -22.93 -13.36
C PHE A 70 -13.99 -24.19 -13.49
N PRO A 71 -15.33 -24.08 -13.60
CA PRO A 71 -16.19 -25.24 -13.78
C PRO A 71 -15.79 -26.00 -15.05
N ASN A 72 -15.67 -27.34 -14.93
CA ASN A 72 -15.14 -28.27 -15.94
C ASN A 72 -15.91 -28.28 -17.28
N ASN A 73 -17.00 -27.53 -17.38
CA ASN A 73 -17.77 -27.32 -18.60
C ASN A 73 -17.70 -25.85 -19.01
N VAL A 74 -16.50 -25.38 -19.33
CA VAL A 74 -16.38 -24.15 -20.14
C VAL A 74 -17.07 -24.46 -21.47
N CYS A 75 -18.27 -23.91 -21.65
CA CYS A 75 -19.00 -23.96 -22.92
C CYS A 75 -18.11 -23.30 -23.99
N TRP A 76 -17.45 -24.12 -24.80
CA TRP A 76 -16.53 -23.67 -25.85
C TRP A 76 -17.23 -22.72 -26.83
N GLU A 77 -18.49 -23.01 -27.16
CA GLU A 77 -19.33 -22.15 -27.98
C GLU A 77 -19.58 -20.78 -27.34
N CYS A 78 -19.80 -20.74 -26.03
CA CYS A 78 -20.01 -19.51 -25.27
C CYS A 78 -18.72 -18.69 -25.18
N LEU A 79 -17.57 -19.36 -25.04
CA LEU A 79 -16.25 -18.74 -25.05
C LEU A 79 -15.91 -18.16 -26.43
N ALA A 80 -16.15 -18.92 -27.49
CA ALA A 80 -15.92 -18.51 -28.87
C ALA A 80 -16.81 -17.34 -29.29
N ARG A 81 -18.11 -17.37 -28.92
CA ARG A 81 -19.03 -16.24 -29.16
C ARG A 81 -18.58 -14.97 -28.42
N ARG A 82 -18.08 -15.08 -27.18
CA ARG A 82 -17.55 -13.91 -26.44
C ARG A 82 -16.23 -13.40 -27.01
N ALA A 83 -15.32 -14.28 -27.39
CA ALA A 83 -14.06 -13.91 -28.03
C ALA A 83 -14.31 -13.12 -29.33
N ALA A 84 -15.34 -13.50 -30.10
CA ALA A 84 -15.79 -12.77 -31.27
C ALA A 84 -16.42 -11.40 -30.93
N GLN A 85 -17.07 -11.26 -29.77
CA GLN A 85 -17.75 -10.02 -29.35
C GLN A 85 -16.83 -8.94 -28.76
N ARG A 86 -15.52 -9.17 -28.61
CA ARG A 86 -14.48 -8.17 -28.24
C ARG A 86 -14.79 -7.26 -27.03
N GLY A 87 -15.73 -7.61 -26.17
CA GLY A 87 -16.08 -6.85 -24.97
C GLY A 87 -15.20 -7.25 -23.79
N ALA A 88 -14.43 -6.30 -23.24
CA ALA A 88 -13.57 -6.53 -22.08
C ALA A 88 -14.34 -6.77 -20.76
N PHE A 89 -15.65 -6.48 -20.75
CA PHE A 89 -16.50 -6.63 -19.56
C PHE A 89 -17.70 -7.53 -19.85
N ILE A 90 -17.98 -8.42 -18.90
CA ILE A 90 -19.19 -9.24 -18.89
C ILE A 90 -20.36 -8.29 -18.61
N ASN A 91 -21.09 -7.86 -19.64
CA ASN A 91 -22.45 -7.43 -19.41
C ASN A 91 -23.24 -8.67 -18.98
N LYS A 92 -23.65 -8.69 -17.71
CA LYS A 92 -24.54 -9.72 -17.16
C LYS A 92 -25.88 -9.50 -17.83
N GLY A 93 -26.07 -10.12 -19.00
CA GLY A 93 -27.35 -10.19 -19.67
C GLY A 93 -28.39 -10.69 -18.68
N ASP A 94 -29.46 -9.92 -18.59
CA ASP A 94 -30.63 -10.09 -17.75
C ASP A 94 -31.20 -11.50 -17.91
N GLY A 95 -31.07 -12.28 -16.83
CA GLY A 95 -31.46 -13.67 -16.78
C GLY A 95 -32.94 -13.86 -17.09
N ARG A 96 -33.22 -14.37 -18.27
CA ARG A 96 -34.42 -15.13 -18.60
C ARG A 96 -34.01 -16.51 -19.08
#